data_AF-A0A847EJY3-F1
#
_entry.id   AF-A0A847EJY3-F1
#
_cell.length_a   1.000
_cell.length_b   1.000
_cell.length_c   1.000
_cell.angle_alpha   90.00
_cell.angle_beta   90.00
_cell.angle_gamma   90.00
#
_symmetry.space_group_name_H-M   'P 1'
#
loop_
_entity.id
_entity.type
_entity.pdbx_description
1 polymer ?
#
loop_
_entity_poly.entity_id
_entity_poly.type
_entity_poly.pdbx_seq_one_letter_code
_entity_poly.pdbx_strand_id
1 'polypeptide(L)'
;MASFTYPFTVKQYQENIDDIYNSELYHKLPEDFKVVVNNNPHLLEYMLMLPVSQTGIPEFHTELTKSMSDIKEPNIIYPVSNG
;
A
#
# COMPACT_ATOMS: atom_id res chain seq x y z
N MET A 1 30.00 -1.07 -8.73
CA MET A 1 28.59 -1.48 -8.65
C MET A 1 27.91 -0.59 -7.62
N ALA A 2 26.87 0.16 -7.99
CA ALA A 2 26.18 1.05 -7.06
C ALA A 2 25.27 0.23 -6.15
N SER A 3 25.52 0.26 -4.84
CA SER A 3 24.64 -0.33 -3.84
C SER A 3 23.49 0.64 -3.56
N PHE A 4 22.27 0.30 -3.96
CA PHE A 4 21.06 1.02 -3.56
C PHE A 4 20.72 0.67 -2.12
N THR A 5 20.84 1.64 -1.22
CA THR A 5 20.39 1.50 0.17
C THR A 5 19.13 2.35 0.33
N TYR A 6 17.99 1.70 0.59
CA TYR A 6 16.75 2.41 0.89
C TYR A 6 16.87 3.16 2.23
N PRO A 7 16.25 4.35 2.38
CA PRO A 7 16.28 5.09 3.64
C PRO A 7 15.42 4.45 4.75
N PHE A 8 14.83 3.28 4.49
CA PHE A 8 14.03 2.51 5.42
C PHE A 8 14.40 1.01 5.32
N THR A 9 14.18 0.27 6.41
CA THR A 9 14.37 -1.18 6.41
C THR A 9 13.17 -1.84 5.72
N VAL A 10 13.37 -2.27 4.47
CA VAL A 10 12.36 -3.07 3.76
C VAL A 10 12.27 -4.42 4.44
N LYS A 11 11.09 -4.78 4.93
CA LYS A 11 10.81 -6.16 5.32
C LYS A 11 10.71 -6.96 4.03
N GLN A 12 11.69 -7.82 3.74
CA GLN A 12 11.57 -8.76 2.63
C GLN A 12 10.49 -9.77 2.99
N TYR A 13 9.28 -9.56 2.46
CA TYR A 13 8.22 -10.55 2.54
C TYR A 13 8.51 -11.60 1.46
N GLN A 14 8.76 -12.84 1.88
CA GLN A 14 9.22 -13.92 1.00
C GLN A 14 8.23 -15.09 0.98
N GLU A 15 6.99 -14.86 1.44
CA GLU A 15 5.98 -15.90 1.67
C GLU A 15 4.84 -15.90 0.64
N ASN A 16 4.11 -17.02 0.61
CA ASN A 16 3.04 -17.30 -0.34
C ASN A 16 1.97 -16.19 -0.35
N ILE A 17 1.33 -16.01 -1.50
CA ILE A 17 0.21 -15.07 -1.70
C ILE A 17 -0.95 -15.35 -0.71
N ASP A 18 -1.08 -16.57 -0.20
CA ASP A 18 -2.12 -16.89 0.80
C ASP A 18 -1.81 -16.33 2.20
N ASP A 19 -0.53 -16.15 2.54
CA ASP A 19 -0.12 -15.68 3.88
C ASP A 19 -0.30 -14.16 4.03
N ILE A 20 -0.20 -13.40 2.93
CA ILE A 20 -0.39 -11.94 2.94
C ILE A 20 -1.84 -11.54 3.27
N TYR A 21 -2.85 -12.36 2.92
CA TYR A 21 -4.26 -12.10 3.24
C TYR A 21 -4.63 -12.37 4.72
N ASN A 22 -3.77 -13.08 5.47
CA ASN A 22 -3.94 -13.27 6.91
C ASN A 22 -3.24 -12.19 7.76
N SER A 23 -2.69 -11.16 7.11
CA SER A 23 -1.97 -10.09 7.81
C SER A 23 -2.90 -9.17 8.60
N GLU A 24 -2.41 -8.65 9.74
CA GLU A 24 -3.15 -7.64 10.53
C GLU A 24 -3.49 -6.39 9.71
N LEU A 25 -2.66 -6.06 8.71
CA LEU A 25 -2.93 -4.96 7.80
C LEU A 25 -4.21 -5.23 7.02
N TYR A 26 -4.33 -6.39 6.37
CA TYR A 26 -5.50 -6.77 5.58
C TYR A 26 -6.80 -6.71 6.39
N HIS A 27 -6.76 -7.17 7.64
CA HIS A 27 -7.92 -7.13 8.54
C HIS A 27 -8.33 -5.70 8.94
N LYS A 28 -7.40 -4.73 8.92
CA LYS A 28 -7.67 -3.32 9.23
C LYS A 28 -8.17 -2.52 8.02
N LEU A 29 -8.08 -3.07 6.80
CA LEU A 29 -8.52 -2.37 5.60
C LEU A 29 -10.05 -2.27 5.53
N PRO A 30 -10.59 -1.16 5.00
CA PRO A 30 -12.00 -1.07 4.62
C PRO A 30 -12.36 -2.13 3.58
N GLU A 31 -13.63 -2.54 3.55
CA GLU A 31 -14.09 -3.61 2.64
C GLU A 31 -13.90 -3.24 1.17
N ASP A 32 -14.17 -1.98 0.81
CA ASP A 32 -13.96 -1.46 -0.55
C ASP A 32 -12.49 -1.58 -0.97
N PHE A 33 -11.56 -1.37 -0.03
CA PHE A 33 -10.14 -1.45 -0.32
C PHE A 33 -9.66 -2.91 -0.40
N LYS A 34 -10.23 -3.83 0.41
CA LYS A 34 -9.94 -5.26 0.30
C LYS A 34 -10.29 -5.81 -1.09
N VAL A 35 -11.38 -5.37 -1.70
CA VAL A 35 -11.74 -5.78 -3.07
C VAL A 35 -10.62 -5.41 -4.06
N VAL A 36 -10.08 -4.20 -3.96
CA VAL A 36 -8.99 -3.73 -4.84
C VAL A 36 -7.71 -4.53 -4.62
N VAL A 37 -7.38 -4.79 -3.36
CA VAL A 37 -6.20 -5.55 -2.96
C VAL A 37 -6.32 -7.03 -3.34
N ASN A 38 -7.52 -7.62 -3.26
CA ASN A 38 -7.78 -8.98 -3.73
C ASN A 38 -7.58 -9.10 -5.25
N ASN A 39 -7.97 -8.08 -6.01
CA ASN A 39 -7.72 -8.01 -7.44
C ASN A 39 -6.24 -7.71 -7.80
N ASN A 40 -5.47 -7.16 -6.86
CA ASN A 40 -4.08 -6.74 -7.05
C ASN A 40 -3.19 -7.23 -5.89
N PRO A 41 -2.77 -8.51 -5.86
CA PRO A 41 -2.01 -9.08 -4.74
C PRO A 41 -0.69 -8.32 -4.47
N HIS A 42 -0.04 -7.79 -5.51
CA HIS A 42 1.17 -6.98 -5.38
C HIS A 42 0.96 -5.69 -4.59
N LEU A 43 -0.26 -5.15 -4.55
CA LEU A 43 -0.58 -3.97 -3.76
C LEU A 43 -0.50 -4.28 -2.26
N LEU A 44 -1.03 -5.44 -1.85
CA LEU A 44 -0.94 -5.90 -0.46
C LEU A 44 0.52 -6.10 -0.05
N GLU A 45 1.27 -6.77 -0.90
CA GLU A 45 2.69 -7.05 -0.70
C GLU A 45 3.46 -5.75 -0.49
N TYR A 46 3.25 -4.76 -1.37
CA TYR A 46 3.85 -3.44 -1.25
C TYR A 46 3.49 -2.75 0.07
N MET A 47 2.22 -2.77 0.48
CA MET A 47 1.79 -2.17 1.75
C MET A 47 2.43 -2.87 2.96
N LEU A 48 2.63 -4.20 2.91
CA LEU A 48 3.28 -4.97 3.97
C LEU A 48 4.79 -4.72 4.06
N MET A 49 5.43 -4.39 2.94
CA MET A 49 6.84 -3.98 2.92
C MET A 49 7.06 -2.60 3.57
N LEU A 50 6.03 -1.74 3.57
CA LEU A 50 6.10 -0.40 4.15
C LEU A 50 5.95 -0.44 5.68
N PRO A 51 6.66 0.46 6.41
CA PRO A 51 6.48 0.62 7.84
C PRO A 51 5.18 1.37 8.15
N VAL A 52 4.04 0.71 7.98
CA VAL A 52 2.69 1.27 8.23
C VAL A 52 2.48 1.75 9.66
N SER A 53 3.30 1.28 10.62
CA SER A 53 3.33 1.81 11.98
C SER A 53 3.86 3.24 12.07
N GLN A 54 4.67 3.68 11.12
CA GLN A 54 5.24 5.03 11.05
C GLN A 54 4.44 5.93 10.11
N THR A 55 4.01 5.41 8.95
CA THR A 55 3.33 6.19 7.91
C THR A 55 1.80 6.18 8.04
N GLY A 56 1.23 5.26 8.83
CA GLY A 56 -0.21 4.99 8.85
C GLY A 56 -0.65 4.10 7.68
N ILE A 57 -1.93 3.69 7.71
CA ILE A 57 -2.56 2.92 6.64
C ILE A 57 -2.96 3.91 5.52
N PRO A 58 -2.56 3.65 4.26
CA PRO A 58 -2.94 4.50 3.14
C PRO A 58 -4.45 4.56 2.91
N GLU A 59 -4.96 5.72 2.52
CA GLU A 59 -6.35 5.93 2.12
C GLU A 59 -6.53 5.60 0.63
N PHE A 60 -7.52 4.78 0.31
CA PHE A 60 -7.81 4.40 -1.07
C PHE A 60 -8.81 5.36 -1.69
N HIS A 61 -8.45 5.93 -2.85
CA HIS A 61 -9.34 6.77 -3.64
C HIS A 61 -9.41 6.25 -5.08
N THR A 62 -10.61 6.17 -5.64
CA THR A 62 -10.82 5.74 -7.03
C THR A 62 -10.29 6.75 -8.04
N GLU A 63 -10.28 8.04 -7.68
CA GLU A 63 -9.80 9.13 -8.53
C GLU A 63 -9.08 10.18 -7.70
N LEU A 64 -8.03 10.77 -8.27
CA LEU A 64 -7.39 11.95 -7.68
C LEU A 64 -8.23 13.19 -7.96
N THR A 65 -8.57 13.94 -6.92
CA THR A 65 -9.21 15.25 -7.05
C THR A 65 -8.22 16.36 -6.72
N LYS A 66 -8.41 17.55 -7.29
CA LYS A 66 -7.57 18.72 -6.97
C LYS A 66 -7.53 19.06 -5.48
N SER A 67 -8.60 18.76 -4.75
CA SER A 67 -8.69 18.99 -3.30
C SER A 67 -7.66 18.18 -2.49
N MET A 68 -7.17 17.07 -3.04
CA MET A 68 -6.14 16.25 -2.40
C MET A 68 -4.75 16.91 -2.46
N SER A 69 -4.57 17.96 -3.28
CA SER A 69 -3.32 18.72 -3.34
C SER A 69 -3.04 19.50 -2.04
N ASP A 70 -4.06 19.75 -1.23
CA ASP A 70 -3.94 20.50 0.03
C ASP A 70 -3.58 19.59 1.22
N ILE A 71 -3.46 18.28 0.98
CA ILE A 71 -3.11 17.30 2.02
C ILE A 71 -1.61 17.42 2.32
N LYS A 72 -1.30 17.81 3.57
CA LYS A 72 0.09 18.07 4.02
C LYS A 72 0.99 16.84 3.95
N GLU A 73 0.46 15.67 4.26
CA GLU A 73 1.18 14.40 4.27
C GLU A 73 0.33 13.35 3.52
N PRO A 74 0.39 13.33 2.18
CA PRO A 74 -0.47 12.46 1.40
C PRO A 74 -0.01 11.00 1.53
N ASN A 75 -0.82 10.18 2.20
CA ASN A 75 -0.68 8.73 2.23
C ASN A 75 -1.88 8.10 1.50
N ILE A 76 -1.90 8.25 0.18
CA ILE A 76 -3.04 7.93 -0.68
C ILE A 76 -2.65 6.89 -1.73
N ILE A 77 -3.52 5.91 -1.95
CA ILE A 77 -3.43 4.94 -3.05
C ILE A 77 -4.58 5.20 -4.00
N TYR A 78 -4.27 5.30 -5.30
CA TYR A 78 -5.25 5.47 -6.35
C TYR A 78 -4.87 4.65 -7.58
N PRO A 79 -5.86 4.13 -8.34
CA PRO A 79 -5.57 3.44 -9.58
C PRO A 79 -5.04 4.43 -10.61
N VAL A 80 -3.98 4.05 -11.32
CA VAL A 80 -3.56 4.78 -12.51
C VAL A 80 -4.49 4.37 -13.66
N SER A 81 -5.33 5.30 -14.13
CA SER A 81 -6.02 5.11 -15.40
C SER A 81 -4.95 4.95 -16.49
N ASN A 82 -4.97 3.83 -17.21
CA ASN A 82 -4.01 3.51 -18.28
C ASN A 82 -3.68 4.76 -19.11
N GLY A 83 -2.39 5.11 -19.15
CA GLY A 83 -1.86 6.07 -20.11
C GLY A 83 -1.97 5.60 -21.54
#